data_AF-A0A7S2W7A2-F1
#
_entry.id   AF-A0A7S2W7A2-F1
#
_cell.length_a   1.000
_cell.length_b   1.000
_cell.length_c   1.000
_cell.angle_alpha   90.00
_cell.angle_beta   90.00
_cell.angle_gamma   90.00
#
_symmetry.space_group_name_H-M   'P 1'
#
loop_
_entity.id
_entity.type
_entity.pdbx_description
1 polymer ?
#
loop_
_entity_poly.entity_id
_entity_poly.type
_entity_poly.pdbx_seq_one_letter_code
_entity_poly.pdbx_strand_id
1 'polypeptide(L)'
;RKRVLLSPPRQYAYLYPFPHTHVSYHQSQVDFADPDVLTFPDFTRAGAVEAILEPGDAIYIPPFWWHRIEALDLSLSMSVVSPSAEEGHLAKASWTKLPFGALESVEQKAVGVQIYLVHLLSRLRGITSPRDYARELYDLRFAALFPESSLEALRVKAAPTEEEDMCLMHRPDKHKFTRDKLPKERIIASARTVAELVNYDEFVETKILQVWLGDYLEDLARWAVGTSRVHLFVAQCLDFDRLPDEAISTIWEEGPAVLSFEDDMVES
;
A
#
# COMPACT_ATOMS: atom_id res chain seq x y z
N ARG A 1 22.61 25.21 15.78
CA ARG A 1 22.79 24.63 14.42
C ARG A 1 21.96 23.35 14.33
N LYS A 2 21.64 22.88 13.11
CA LYS A 2 20.94 21.60 12.91
C LYS A 2 21.66 20.75 11.87
N ARG A 3 21.84 19.46 12.16
CA ARG A 3 22.26 18.46 11.17
C ARG A 3 21.01 17.86 10.55
N VAL A 4 20.94 17.86 9.22
CA VAL A 4 19.84 17.31 8.44
C VAL A 4 20.37 16.22 7.54
N LEU A 5 19.78 15.03 7.63
CA LEU A 5 19.99 13.93 6.69
C LEU A 5 18.73 13.79 5.84
N LEU A 6 18.89 13.84 4.52
CA LEU A 6 17.81 13.73 3.54
C LEU A 6 18.00 12.49 2.67
N SER A 7 17.00 11.61 2.63
CA SER A 7 17.01 10.41 1.79
C SER A 7 15.86 10.45 0.77
N PRO A 8 16.13 10.26 -0.53
CA PRO A 8 15.09 10.29 -1.56
C PRO A 8 14.09 9.11 -1.43
N PRO A 9 12.90 9.20 -2.03
CA PRO A 9 11.87 8.15 -1.97
C PRO A 9 12.37 6.76 -2.38
N ARG A 10 13.32 6.66 -3.31
CA ARG A 10 13.97 5.38 -3.68
C ARG A 10 14.69 4.64 -2.54
N GLN A 11 15.00 5.32 -1.42
CA GLN A 11 15.61 4.73 -0.23
C GLN A 11 14.57 4.12 0.72
N TYR A 12 13.28 4.31 0.45
CA TYR A 12 12.16 3.89 1.29
C TYR A 12 12.28 2.44 1.80
N ALA A 13 12.62 1.50 0.91
CA ALA A 13 12.75 0.09 1.25
C ALA A 13 13.90 -0.20 2.23
N TYR A 14 14.91 0.66 2.30
CA TYR A 14 16.03 0.49 3.23
C TYR A 14 15.77 1.15 4.58
N LEU A 15 14.70 1.94 4.71
CA LEU A 15 14.38 2.69 5.92
C LEU A 15 13.33 2.00 6.79
N TYR A 16 12.81 0.84 6.39
CA TYR A 16 11.87 0.01 7.16
C TYR A 16 10.80 0.83 7.88
N PRO A 17 9.91 1.49 7.13
CA PRO A 17 8.93 2.39 7.71
C PRO A 17 7.92 1.62 8.55
N PHE A 18 7.41 2.25 9.60
CA PHE A 18 6.27 1.70 10.32
C PHE A 18 5.03 1.57 9.40
N PRO A 19 4.16 0.57 9.63
CA PRO A 19 2.88 0.46 8.94
C PRO A 19 2.06 1.74 9.01
N HIS A 20 1.25 1.99 7.99
CA HIS A 20 0.29 3.11 7.98
C HIS A 20 -0.70 3.02 9.14
N THR A 21 -1.00 1.80 9.59
CA THR A 21 -1.83 1.53 10.76
C THR A 21 -1.18 1.78 12.12
N HIS A 22 0.14 2.02 12.17
CA HIS A 22 0.90 2.15 13.41
C HIS A 22 1.00 3.61 13.90
N VAL A 23 1.10 3.81 15.22
CA VAL A 23 1.17 5.15 15.83
C VAL A 23 2.41 5.95 15.40
N SER A 24 3.49 5.25 15.05
CA SER A 24 4.75 5.83 14.53
C SER A 24 4.78 5.89 13.00
N TYR A 25 3.64 5.89 12.32
CA TYR A 25 3.56 6.10 10.87
C TYR A 25 4.36 7.34 10.44
N HIS A 26 4.97 7.28 9.25
CA HIS A 26 5.99 8.20 8.73
C HIS A 26 7.35 8.20 9.45
N GLN A 27 7.60 7.25 10.35
CA GLN A 27 8.92 7.05 10.97
C GLN A 27 9.54 5.73 10.53
N SER A 28 10.86 5.66 10.61
CA SER A 28 11.62 4.42 10.43
C SER A 28 11.55 3.57 11.70
N GLN A 29 11.50 2.25 11.53
CA GLN A 29 11.60 1.28 12.63
C GLN A 29 13.03 1.13 13.14
N VAL A 30 14.02 1.57 12.37
CA VAL A 30 15.44 1.38 12.69
C VAL A 30 15.89 2.43 13.70
N ASP A 31 16.59 2.00 14.75
CA ASP A 31 17.42 2.92 15.53
C ASP A 31 18.70 3.23 14.76
N PHE A 32 18.84 4.46 14.29
CA PHE A 32 20.00 4.88 13.50
C PHE A 32 21.28 5.01 14.33
N ALA A 33 21.18 5.08 15.67
CA ALA A 33 22.36 5.13 16.55
C ALA A 33 22.95 3.74 16.80
N ASP A 34 22.10 2.71 16.82
CA ASP A 34 22.48 1.30 16.99
C ASP A 34 21.59 0.40 16.13
N PRO A 35 21.83 0.34 14.80
CA PRO A 35 20.95 -0.36 13.88
C PRO A 35 21.06 -1.87 14.04
N ASP A 36 19.93 -2.52 14.35
CA ASP A 36 19.81 -3.97 14.33
C ASP A 36 19.78 -4.49 12.89
N VAL A 37 20.96 -4.77 12.34
CA VAL A 37 21.15 -5.28 10.97
C VAL A 37 20.69 -6.72 10.78
N LEU A 38 20.35 -7.46 11.84
CA LEU A 38 19.74 -8.78 11.69
C LEU A 38 18.26 -8.64 11.36
N THR A 39 17.58 -7.72 12.03
CA THR A 39 16.17 -7.40 11.77
C THR A 39 16.00 -6.53 10.52
N PHE A 40 16.93 -5.60 10.28
CA PHE A 40 16.88 -4.60 9.21
C PHE A 40 18.11 -4.69 8.27
N PRO A 41 18.32 -5.82 7.57
CA PRO A 41 19.57 -6.09 6.85
C PRO A 41 19.90 -5.07 5.76
N ASP A 42 18.90 -4.57 5.04
CA ASP A 42 19.11 -3.63 3.95
C ASP A 42 19.32 -2.18 4.42
N PHE A 43 19.20 -1.89 5.73
CA PHE A 43 19.41 -0.53 6.25
C PHE A 43 20.83 -0.03 5.98
N THR A 44 21.81 -0.94 5.96
CA THR A 44 23.20 -0.65 5.59
C THR A 44 23.37 -0.08 4.18
N ARG A 45 22.37 -0.25 3.30
CA ARG A 45 22.32 0.27 1.94
C ARG A 45 21.65 1.64 1.85
N ALA A 46 21.06 2.14 2.94
CA ALA A 46 20.36 3.40 2.97
C ALA A 46 21.35 4.57 2.78
N GLY A 47 21.12 5.36 1.73
CA GLY A 47 21.91 6.53 1.41
C GLY A 47 21.18 7.83 1.74
N ALA A 48 21.87 8.77 2.37
CA ALA A 48 21.37 10.10 2.67
C ALA A 48 22.36 11.19 2.22
N VAL A 49 21.83 12.37 1.91
CA VAL A 49 22.61 13.60 1.75
C VAL A 49 22.60 14.34 3.08
N GLU A 50 23.76 14.85 3.51
CA GLU A 50 23.91 15.56 4.76
C GLU A 50 24.09 17.07 4.54
N ALA A 51 23.46 17.87 5.40
CA ALA A 51 23.68 19.30 5.51
C ALA A 51 23.72 19.74 6.98
N ILE A 52 24.55 20.75 7.28
CA ILE A 52 24.53 21.47 8.57
C ILE A 52 23.94 22.85 8.32
N LEU A 53 22.82 23.15 8.97
CA LEU A 53 22.12 24.42 8.87
C LEU A 53 22.52 25.37 10.00
N GLU A 54 22.90 26.58 9.60
CA GLU A 54 23.18 27.73 10.45
C GLU A 54 21.94 28.65 10.58
N PRO A 55 21.91 29.57 11.57
CA PRO A 55 20.83 30.55 11.67
C PRO A 55 20.70 31.41 10.40
N GLY A 56 19.51 31.43 9.79
CA GLY A 56 19.24 32.14 8.56
C GLY A 56 19.22 31.25 7.31
N ASP A 57 19.75 30.02 7.40
CA ASP A 57 19.66 29.06 6.31
C ASP A 57 18.23 28.54 6.13
N ALA A 58 17.90 28.20 4.89
CA ALA A 58 16.68 27.50 4.52
C ALA A 58 17.02 26.23 3.76
N ILE A 59 16.26 25.16 4.01
CA ILE A 59 16.34 23.91 3.28
C ILE A 59 14.98 23.59 2.66
N TYR A 60 14.99 23.18 1.40
CA TYR A 60 13.81 22.61 0.75
C TYR A 60 13.86 21.09 0.90
N ILE A 61 12.80 20.51 1.48
CA ILE A 61 12.60 19.07 1.57
C ILE A 61 11.51 18.72 0.55
N PRO A 62 11.85 18.04 -0.56
CA PRO A 62 10.86 17.67 -1.57
C PRO A 62 9.81 16.67 -1.01
N PRO A 63 8.63 16.57 -1.62
CA PRO A 63 7.58 15.66 -1.14
C PRO A 63 8.09 14.21 -1.13
N PHE A 64 7.62 13.43 -0.15
CA PHE A 64 8.01 12.02 0.10
C PHE A 64 9.48 11.78 0.47
N TRP A 65 10.31 12.82 0.63
CA TRP A 65 11.67 12.64 1.12
C TRP A 65 11.70 12.36 2.62
N TRP A 66 12.50 11.36 2.98
CA TRP A 66 12.79 11.04 4.36
C TRP A 66 13.79 12.04 4.91
N HIS A 67 13.56 12.49 6.14
CA HIS A 67 14.44 13.44 6.77
C HIS A 67 14.66 13.09 8.24
N ARG A 68 15.92 13.18 8.68
CA ARG A 68 16.30 13.14 10.09
C ARG A 68 16.93 14.46 10.46
N ILE A 69 16.45 15.07 11.53
CA ILE A 69 16.92 16.37 12.01
C ILE A 69 17.46 16.19 13.42
N GLU A 70 18.72 16.57 13.62
CA GLU A 70 19.40 16.54 14.91
C GLU A 70 19.83 17.97 15.29
N ALA A 71 19.47 18.41 16.49
CA ALA A 71 19.92 19.69 17.02
C ALA A 71 21.32 19.54 17.61
N LEU A 72 22.28 20.30 17.09
CA LEU A 72 23.68 20.28 17.58
C LEU A 72 23.92 21.26 18.74
N ASP A 73 23.03 22.25 18.86
CA ASP A 73 23.00 23.24 19.95
C ASP A 73 21.53 23.53 20.31
N LEU A 74 21.29 24.39 21.31
CA LEU A 74 19.96 24.97 21.52
C LEU A 74 19.46 25.60 20.20
N SER A 75 18.30 25.14 19.73
CA SER A 75 17.84 25.42 18.37
C SER A 75 16.35 25.71 18.31
N LEU A 76 15.99 26.69 17.48
CA LEU A 76 14.63 27.03 17.08
C LEU A 76 14.53 26.94 15.54
N SER A 77 13.39 26.48 15.02
CA SER A 77 13.14 26.43 13.57
C SER A 77 11.67 26.68 13.26
N MET A 78 11.41 27.15 12.05
CA MET A 78 10.07 27.31 11.48
C MET A 78 9.98 26.52 10.18
N SER A 79 8.88 25.81 9.98
CA SER A 79 8.60 25.04 8.77
C SER A 79 7.35 25.56 8.09
N VAL A 80 7.36 25.64 6.76
CA VAL A 80 6.20 25.92 5.93
C VAL A 80 5.95 24.69 5.07
N VAL A 81 4.73 24.18 5.06
CA VAL A 81 4.32 22.99 4.29
C VAL A 81 3.31 23.42 3.24
N SER A 82 3.53 23.00 2.01
CA SER A 82 2.63 23.25 0.87
C SER A 82 2.24 21.93 0.21
N PRO A 83 1.02 21.80 -0.33
CA PRO A 83 0.63 20.63 -1.12
C PRO A 83 1.55 20.43 -2.32
N SER A 84 1.82 19.18 -2.64
CA SER A 84 2.58 18.78 -3.83
C SER A 84 1.66 18.37 -4.99
N ALA A 85 2.18 18.39 -6.22
CA ALA A 85 1.43 17.94 -7.39
C ALA A 85 1.16 16.43 -7.31
N GLU A 86 2.11 15.67 -6.79
CA GLU A 86 2.06 14.23 -6.54
C GLU A 86 0.92 13.88 -5.57
N GLU A 87 0.82 14.57 -4.44
CA GLU A 87 -0.29 14.39 -3.48
C GLU A 87 -1.64 14.74 -4.12
N GLY A 88 -1.72 15.85 -4.87
CA GLY A 88 -2.95 16.26 -5.56
C GLY A 88 -3.40 15.24 -6.62
N HIS A 89 -2.45 14.63 -7.32
CA HIS A 89 -2.71 13.57 -8.29
C HIS A 89 -3.26 12.31 -7.62
N LEU A 90 -2.55 11.83 -6.60
CA LEU A 90 -2.90 10.60 -5.87
C LEU A 90 -4.16 10.75 -5.02
N ALA A 91 -4.49 11.96 -4.55
CA ALA A 91 -5.73 12.22 -3.83
C ALA A 91 -6.96 11.81 -4.65
N LYS A 92 -6.98 12.04 -5.97
CA LYS A 92 -8.12 11.67 -6.83
C LYS A 92 -8.44 10.17 -6.75
N ALA A 93 -7.39 9.34 -6.70
CA ALA A 93 -7.52 7.89 -6.54
C ALA A 93 -8.10 7.55 -5.16
N SER A 94 -7.59 8.17 -4.08
CA SER A 94 -8.08 7.97 -2.71
C SER A 94 -9.55 8.37 -2.52
N TRP A 95 -10.03 9.40 -3.22
CA TRP A 95 -11.42 9.86 -3.15
C TRP A 95 -12.40 9.10 -4.06
N THR A 96 -11.92 8.11 -4.82
CA THR A 96 -12.79 7.31 -5.69
C THR A 96 -13.75 6.45 -4.86
N LYS A 97 -15.05 6.55 -5.13
CA LYS A 97 -16.07 5.77 -4.42
C LYS A 97 -15.98 4.29 -4.80
N LEU A 98 -15.62 3.45 -3.84
CA LEU A 98 -15.50 2.01 -4.04
C LEU A 98 -16.86 1.31 -3.92
N PRO A 99 -17.12 0.24 -4.70
CA PRO A 99 -18.39 -0.47 -4.75
C PRO A 99 -18.56 -1.47 -3.58
N PHE A 100 -18.09 -1.10 -2.38
CA PHE A 100 -18.09 -1.95 -1.19
C PHE A 100 -19.29 -1.75 -0.26
N GLY A 101 -20.22 -0.85 -0.61
CA GLY A 101 -21.36 -0.50 0.26
C GLY A 101 -22.33 -1.66 0.55
N ALA A 102 -22.30 -2.75 -0.23
CA ALA A 102 -23.14 -3.93 -0.03
C ALA A 102 -22.43 -5.07 0.72
N LEU A 103 -21.20 -4.86 1.23
CA LEU A 103 -20.43 -5.88 1.92
C LEU A 103 -20.67 -5.80 3.43
N GLU A 104 -21.30 -6.81 4.00
CA GLU A 104 -21.77 -6.80 5.39
C GLU A 104 -20.81 -7.54 6.32
N SER A 105 -20.41 -8.76 5.95
CA SER A 105 -19.56 -9.61 6.79
C SER A 105 -18.06 -9.31 6.61
N VAL A 106 -17.24 -9.67 7.61
CA VAL A 106 -15.78 -9.52 7.53
C VAL A 106 -15.21 -10.33 6.37
N GLU A 107 -15.74 -11.53 6.11
CA GLU A 107 -15.33 -12.39 5.01
C GLU A 107 -15.66 -11.76 3.65
N GLN A 108 -16.87 -11.21 3.49
CA GLN A 108 -17.26 -10.50 2.27
C GLN A 108 -16.35 -9.29 2.01
N LYS A 109 -16.04 -8.52 3.06
CA LYS A 109 -15.14 -7.37 2.96
C LYS A 109 -13.72 -7.80 2.60
N ALA A 110 -13.19 -8.82 3.28
CA ALA A 110 -11.85 -9.34 3.02
C ALA A 110 -11.70 -9.86 1.58
N VAL A 111 -12.63 -10.71 1.12
CA VAL A 111 -12.62 -11.25 -0.25
C VAL A 111 -12.87 -10.14 -1.28
N GLY A 112 -13.75 -9.18 -0.99
CA GLY A 112 -14.01 -8.03 -1.88
C GLY A 112 -12.79 -7.12 -2.06
N VAL A 113 -12.11 -6.78 -0.96
CA VAL A 113 -10.87 -5.99 -0.98
C VAL A 113 -9.73 -6.76 -1.64
N GLN A 114 -9.61 -8.06 -1.38
CA GLN A 114 -8.66 -8.93 -2.05
C GLN A 114 -8.83 -8.88 -3.58
N ILE A 115 -10.05 -9.11 -4.09
CA ILE A 115 -10.32 -9.09 -5.54
C ILE A 115 -9.99 -7.71 -6.11
N TYR A 116 -10.46 -6.65 -5.44
CA TYR A 116 -10.17 -5.28 -5.84
C TYR A 116 -8.66 -5.02 -5.96
N LEU A 117 -7.88 -5.36 -4.93
CA LEU A 117 -6.44 -5.14 -4.88
C LEU A 117 -5.71 -5.97 -5.94
N VAL A 118 -6.08 -7.22 -6.17
CA VAL A 118 -5.47 -8.03 -7.24
C VAL A 118 -5.71 -7.38 -8.60
N HIS A 119 -6.91 -6.87 -8.87
CA HIS A 119 -7.21 -6.16 -10.12
C HIS A 119 -6.52 -4.80 -10.22
N LEU A 120 -6.37 -4.06 -9.11
CA LEU A 120 -5.65 -2.80 -9.08
C LEU A 120 -4.15 -3.01 -9.31
N LEU A 121 -3.51 -3.83 -8.47
CA LEU A 121 -2.06 -4.07 -8.47
C LEU A 121 -1.56 -4.63 -9.81
N SER A 122 -2.34 -5.50 -10.46
CA SER A 122 -2.00 -6.04 -11.79
C SER A 122 -2.01 -5.02 -12.93
N ARG A 123 -2.49 -3.79 -12.69
CA ARG A 123 -2.60 -2.71 -13.67
C ARG A 123 -1.67 -1.54 -13.39
N LEU A 124 -1.00 -1.52 -12.24
CA LEU A 124 -0.14 -0.39 -11.85
C LEU A 124 1.27 -0.55 -12.40
N ARG A 125 1.85 0.55 -12.89
CA ARG A 125 3.24 0.57 -13.34
C ARG A 125 4.20 0.30 -12.18
N GLY A 126 5.28 -0.44 -12.46
CA GLY A 126 6.28 -0.78 -11.44
C GLY A 126 5.85 -1.84 -10.44
N ILE A 127 4.70 -2.49 -10.65
CA ILE A 127 4.25 -3.67 -9.90
C ILE A 127 4.39 -4.90 -10.80
N THR A 128 5.28 -5.82 -10.44
CA THR A 128 5.50 -7.05 -11.22
C THR A 128 4.38 -8.06 -10.98
N SER A 129 4.01 -8.28 -9.72
CA SER A 129 2.87 -9.11 -9.36
C SER A 129 2.25 -8.64 -8.04
N PRO A 130 0.93 -8.82 -7.84
CA PRO A 130 0.29 -8.53 -6.56
C PRO A 130 0.93 -9.28 -5.38
N ARG A 131 1.37 -10.52 -5.61
CA ARG A 131 2.04 -11.37 -4.64
C ARG A 131 3.38 -10.78 -4.20
N ASP A 132 4.26 -10.49 -5.15
CA ASP A 132 5.61 -10.01 -4.83
C ASP A 132 5.55 -8.65 -4.14
N TYR A 133 4.62 -7.79 -4.58
CA TYR A 133 4.38 -6.51 -3.93
C TYR A 133 3.89 -6.67 -2.49
N ALA A 134 2.93 -7.57 -2.24
CA ALA A 134 2.41 -7.81 -0.90
C ALA A 134 3.49 -8.38 0.03
N ARG A 135 4.36 -9.27 -0.49
CA ARG A 135 5.52 -9.81 0.24
C ARG A 135 6.52 -8.72 0.58
N GLU A 136 6.93 -7.91 -0.40
CA GLU A 136 7.82 -6.78 -0.17
C GLU A 136 7.22 -5.82 0.87
N LEU A 137 5.93 -5.47 0.74
CA LEU A 137 5.25 -4.61 1.71
C LEU A 137 5.23 -5.22 3.12
N TYR A 138 4.98 -6.53 3.23
CA TYR A 138 5.00 -7.25 4.50
C TYR A 138 6.37 -7.21 5.15
N ASP A 139 7.41 -7.57 4.41
CA ASP A 139 8.78 -7.64 4.90
C ASP A 139 9.29 -6.25 5.33
N LEU A 140 8.92 -5.20 4.58
CA LEU A 140 9.32 -3.83 4.85
C LEU A 140 8.64 -3.21 6.08
N ARG A 141 7.34 -3.46 6.27
CA ARG A 141 6.53 -2.76 7.28
C ARG A 141 6.17 -3.61 8.47
N PHE A 142 5.97 -4.92 8.30
CA PHE A 142 5.32 -5.76 9.30
C PHE A 142 6.21 -6.85 9.90
N ALA A 143 7.19 -7.39 9.16
CA ALA A 143 7.95 -8.56 9.61
C ALA A 143 8.67 -8.37 10.96
N ALA A 144 9.23 -7.19 11.23
CA ALA A 144 9.89 -6.88 12.50
C ALA A 144 8.91 -6.78 13.69
N LEU A 145 7.65 -6.42 13.41
CA LEU A 145 6.59 -6.23 14.43
C LEU A 145 5.78 -7.51 14.66
N PHE A 146 5.64 -8.35 13.63
CA PHE A 146 4.79 -9.54 13.62
C PHE A 146 5.51 -10.73 12.94
N PRO A 147 6.65 -11.20 13.45
CA PRO A 147 7.43 -12.27 12.79
C PRO A 147 6.64 -13.58 12.64
N GLU A 148 5.74 -13.88 13.58
CA GLU A 148 4.87 -15.06 13.60
C GLU A 148 3.81 -15.10 12.49
N SER A 149 3.52 -13.94 11.90
CA SER A 149 2.54 -13.78 10.83
C SER A 149 3.18 -13.76 9.44
N SER A 150 4.49 -13.95 9.36
CA SER A 150 5.18 -14.10 8.08
C SER A 150 4.64 -15.29 7.31
N LEU A 151 4.66 -15.21 5.97
CA LEU A 151 4.19 -16.29 5.10
C LEU A 151 4.86 -17.63 5.42
N GLU A 152 6.16 -17.61 5.72
CA GLU A 152 6.91 -18.81 6.10
C GLU A 152 6.37 -19.41 7.41
N ALA A 153 6.16 -18.58 8.43
CA ALA A 153 5.59 -19.04 9.71
C ALA A 153 4.16 -19.57 9.55
N LEU A 154 3.36 -18.95 8.67
CA LEU A 154 1.99 -19.37 8.39
C LEU A 154 1.91 -20.69 7.63
N ARG A 155 2.84 -20.97 6.70
CA ARG A 155 2.89 -22.24 5.94
C ARG A 155 3.24 -23.46 6.81
N VAL A 156 3.96 -23.26 7.91
CA VAL A 156 4.34 -24.34 8.83
C VAL A 156 3.15 -24.77 9.70
N LYS A 157 2.12 -23.93 9.88
CA LYS A 157 0.91 -24.31 10.62
C LYS A 157 0.07 -25.30 9.81
N ALA A 158 -0.19 -26.49 10.38
CA ALA A 158 -0.88 -27.59 9.71
C ALA A 158 -2.32 -27.26 9.24
N ALA A 159 -2.97 -26.27 9.86
CA ALA A 159 -4.18 -25.62 9.37
C ALA A 159 -4.44 -24.34 10.20
N PRO A 160 -4.69 -23.16 9.58
CA PRO A 160 -5.09 -21.97 10.32
C PRO A 160 -6.50 -22.13 10.91
N THR A 161 -6.74 -21.54 12.08
CA THR A 161 -8.08 -21.45 12.68
C THR A 161 -9.04 -20.62 11.81
N GLU A 162 -10.34 -20.62 12.14
CA GLU A 162 -11.34 -19.76 11.47
C GLU A 162 -10.98 -18.28 11.50
N GLU A 163 -10.34 -17.82 12.58
CA GLU A 163 -9.96 -16.43 12.75
C GLU A 163 -8.65 -16.07 12.03
N GLU A 164 -7.82 -17.08 11.73
CA GLU A 164 -6.51 -16.93 11.09
C GLU A 164 -6.55 -17.10 9.56
N ASP A 165 -7.58 -17.77 9.00
CA ASP A 165 -7.74 -18.02 7.56
C ASP A 165 -8.31 -16.78 6.84
N MET A 166 -7.47 -15.75 6.76
CA MET A 166 -7.83 -14.48 6.13
C MET A 166 -8.15 -14.67 4.65
N CYS A 167 -9.24 -14.05 4.20
CA CYS A 167 -9.72 -14.20 2.84
C CYS A 167 -9.99 -15.66 2.42
N LEU A 168 -10.25 -16.58 3.37
CA LEU A 168 -10.72 -17.94 3.08
C LEU A 168 -9.78 -18.74 2.14
N MET A 169 -8.49 -18.46 2.20
CA MET A 169 -7.47 -19.06 1.33
C MET A 169 -7.42 -20.58 1.44
N HIS A 170 -7.62 -21.10 2.66
CA HIS A 170 -7.58 -22.53 2.94
C HIS A 170 -8.97 -23.19 2.81
N ARG A 171 -9.98 -22.42 2.36
CA ARG A 171 -11.38 -22.86 2.20
C ARG A 171 -11.92 -22.42 0.85
N PRO A 172 -11.42 -23.01 -0.24
CA PRO A 172 -11.75 -22.60 -1.61
C PRO A 172 -13.26 -22.61 -1.88
N ASP A 173 -14.01 -23.54 -1.29
CA ASP A 173 -15.48 -23.59 -1.45
C ASP A 173 -16.18 -22.37 -0.81
N LYS A 174 -15.78 -21.99 0.42
CA LYS A 174 -16.33 -20.80 1.09
C LYS A 174 -15.88 -19.52 0.40
N HIS A 175 -14.62 -19.47 -0.08
CA HIS A 175 -14.12 -18.36 -0.88
C HIS A 175 -14.95 -18.16 -2.14
N LYS A 176 -15.10 -19.23 -2.94
CA LYS A 176 -15.89 -19.22 -4.18
C LYS A 176 -17.32 -18.79 -3.92
N PHE A 177 -17.98 -19.35 -2.90
CA PHE A 177 -19.33 -18.97 -2.52
C PHE A 177 -19.45 -17.48 -2.15
N THR A 178 -18.48 -16.95 -1.41
CA THR A 178 -18.45 -15.53 -1.01
C THR A 178 -18.23 -14.65 -2.23
N ARG A 179 -17.21 -14.98 -3.04
CA ARG A 179 -16.83 -14.31 -4.28
C ARG A 179 -18.00 -14.21 -5.25
N ASP A 180 -18.76 -15.28 -5.43
CA ASP A 180 -19.86 -15.34 -6.40
C ASP A 180 -21.07 -14.48 -6.01
N LYS A 181 -21.15 -14.01 -4.75
CA LYS A 181 -22.15 -13.05 -4.29
C LYS A 181 -21.72 -11.58 -4.43
N LEU A 182 -20.47 -11.31 -4.80
CA LEU A 182 -19.94 -9.95 -4.90
C LEU A 182 -20.30 -9.31 -6.24
N PRO A 183 -20.46 -7.98 -6.32
CA PRO A 183 -20.64 -7.25 -7.57
C PRO A 183 -19.30 -7.13 -8.33
N LYS A 184 -18.81 -8.25 -8.89
CA LYS A 184 -17.46 -8.40 -9.47
C LYS A 184 -17.16 -7.35 -10.53
N GLU A 185 -18.09 -7.12 -11.45
CA GLU A 185 -17.93 -6.19 -12.58
C GLU A 185 -17.68 -4.77 -12.07
N ARG A 186 -18.43 -4.35 -11.03
CA ARG A 186 -18.25 -3.04 -10.41
C ARG A 186 -16.92 -2.93 -9.68
N ILE A 187 -16.51 -3.97 -8.95
CA ILE A 187 -15.22 -4.02 -8.26
C ILE A 187 -14.08 -3.87 -9.27
N ILE A 188 -14.11 -4.66 -10.36
CA ILE A 188 -13.09 -4.62 -11.41
C ILE A 188 -13.07 -3.26 -12.11
N ALA A 189 -14.24 -2.70 -12.44
CA ALA A 189 -14.35 -1.39 -13.06
C ALA A 189 -13.75 -0.30 -12.17
N SER A 190 -14.05 -0.31 -10.86
CA SER A 190 -13.47 0.65 -9.92
C SER A 190 -11.95 0.53 -9.80
N ALA A 191 -11.41 -0.69 -9.76
CA ALA A 191 -9.97 -0.92 -9.73
C ALA A 191 -9.28 -0.40 -11.00
N ARG A 192 -9.94 -0.52 -12.17
CA ARG A 192 -9.46 0.05 -13.43
C ARG A 192 -9.44 1.58 -13.38
N THR A 193 -10.52 2.21 -12.94
CA THR A 193 -10.57 3.68 -12.80
C THR A 193 -9.48 4.21 -11.87
N VAL A 194 -9.26 3.54 -10.73
CA VAL A 194 -8.18 3.92 -9.81
C VAL A 194 -6.81 3.69 -10.45
N ALA A 195 -6.59 2.59 -11.16
CA ALA A 195 -5.33 2.36 -11.86
C ALA A 195 -5.05 3.42 -12.94
N GLU A 196 -6.07 3.82 -13.70
CA GLU A 196 -5.97 4.89 -14.70
C GLU A 196 -5.60 6.23 -14.05
N LEU A 197 -6.26 6.58 -12.93
CA LEU A 197 -5.94 7.80 -12.18
C LEU A 197 -4.51 7.80 -11.65
N VAL A 198 -4.00 6.67 -11.16
CA VAL A 198 -2.65 6.56 -10.57
C VAL A 198 -1.56 6.48 -11.65
N ASN A 199 -1.84 5.84 -12.78
CA ASN A 199 -0.88 5.72 -13.89
C ASN A 199 -0.83 6.97 -14.78
N TYR A 200 -1.76 7.90 -14.65
CA TYR A 200 -1.92 9.02 -15.58
C TYR A 200 -0.70 9.95 -15.64
N ASP A 201 -0.03 10.22 -14.52
CA ASP A 201 1.15 11.07 -14.50
C ASP A 201 2.43 10.23 -14.47
N GLU A 202 3.11 10.15 -15.62
CA GLU A 202 4.37 9.41 -15.74
C GLU A 202 5.53 10.05 -14.95
N PHE A 203 5.45 11.35 -14.63
CA PHE A 203 6.51 12.08 -13.93
C PHE A 203 6.55 11.77 -12.43
N VAL A 204 5.47 11.24 -11.85
CA VAL A 204 5.51 10.74 -10.47
C VAL A 204 6.50 9.59 -10.40
N GLU A 205 7.50 9.67 -9.52
CA GLU A 205 8.47 8.59 -9.36
C GLU A 205 7.77 7.30 -8.92
N THR A 206 8.12 6.16 -9.52
CA THR A 206 7.52 4.85 -9.18
C THR A 206 7.59 4.54 -7.69
N LYS A 207 8.64 4.99 -7.00
CA LYS A 207 8.80 4.78 -5.56
C LYS A 207 7.81 5.60 -4.74
N ILE A 208 7.44 6.82 -5.17
CA ILE A 208 6.35 7.59 -4.56
C ILE A 208 5.02 6.83 -4.69
N LEU A 209 4.75 6.28 -5.88
CA LEU A 209 3.55 5.46 -6.10
C LEU A 209 3.50 4.26 -5.17
N GLN A 210 4.62 3.56 -4.98
CA GLN A 210 4.69 2.40 -4.09
C GLN A 210 4.47 2.78 -2.62
N VAL A 211 4.97 3.94 -2.16
CA VAL A 211 4.67 4.42 -0.80
C VAL A 211 3.17 4.63 -0.62
N TRP A 212 2.56 5.42 -1.51
CA TRP A 212 1.12 5.69 -1.47
C TRP A 212 0.28 4.41 -1.58
N LEU A 213 0.68 3.50 -2.47
CA LEU A 213 -0.03 2.24 -2.69
C LEU A 213 0.02 1.34 -1.46
N GLY A 214 1.13 1.35 -0.71
CA GLY A 214 1.24 0.66 0.56
C GLY A 214 0.23 1.19 1.58
N ASP A 215 0.14 2.52 1.70
CA ASP A 215 -0.81 3.18 2.60
C ASP A 215 -2.27 2.90 2.20
N TYR A 216 -2.55 3.03 0.90
CA TYR A 216 -3.88 2.76 0.33
C TYR A 216 -4.32 1.31 0.53
N LEU A 217 -3.41 0.35 0.32
CA LEU A 217 -3.66 -1.06 0.56
C LEU A 217 -3.96 -1.32 2.05
N GLU A 218 -3.14 -0.78 2.95
CA GLU A 218 -3.34 -0.91 4.39
C GLU A 218 -4.65 -0.28 4.86
N ASP A 219 -5.08 0.83 4.26
CA ASP A 219 -6.37 1.46 4.55
C ASP A 219 -7.55 0.55 4.20
N LEU A 220 -7.51 -0.06 3.01
CA LEU A 220 -8.56 -0.98 2.57
C LEU A 220 -8.57 -2.26 3.41
N ALA A 221 -7.39 -2.79 3.75
CA ALA A 221 -7.26 -3.92 4.66
C ALA A 221 -7.82 -3.56 6.04
N ARG A 222 -7.46 -2.40 6.61
CA ARG A 222 -7.97 -1.94 7.90
C ARG A 222 -9.49 -1.83 7.90
N TRP A 223 -10.08 -1.28 6.83
CA TRP A 223 -11.54 -1.20 6.69
C TRP A 223 -12.20 -2.59 6.64
N ALA A 224 -11.58 -3.54 5.95
CA ALA A 224 -12.14 -4.88 5.79
C ALA A 224 -12.03 -5.75 7.05
N VAL A 225 -10.86 -5.72 7.71
CA VAL A 225 -10.50 -6.72 8.73
C VAL A 225 -10.17 -6.12 10.09
N GLY A 226 -10.11 -4.80 10.21
CA GLY A 226 -9.71 -4.08 11.41
C GLY A 226 -8.19 -3.96 11.57
N THR A 227 -7.76 -2.97 12.36
CA THR A 227 -6.34 -2.60 12.54
C THR A 227 -5.45 -3.76 12.98
N SER A 228 -5.92 -4.58 13.93
CA SER A 228 -5.12 -5.68 14.48
C SER A 228 -4.82 -6.81 13.49
N ARG A 229 -5.53 -6.87 12.34
CA ARG A 229 -5.41 -7.98 11.37
C ARG A 229 -4.88 -7.54 10.01
N VAL A 230 -4.46 -6.29 9.85
CA VAL A 230 -3.91 -5.79 8.58
C VAL A 230 -2.68 -6.58 8.16
N HIS A 231 -1.77 -6.87 9.10
CA HIS A 231 -0.57 -7.65 8.85
C HIS A 231 -0.89 -9.05 8.28
N LEU A 232 -1.89 -9.76 8.84
CA LEU A 232 -2.36 -11.06 8.31
C LEU A 232 -2.98 -10.93 6.92
N PHE A 233 -3.75 -9.86 6.67
CA PHE A 233 -4.31 -9.60 5.35
C PHE A 233 -3.21 -9.42 4.30
N VAL A 234 -2.21 -8.57 4.58
CA VAL A 234 -1.08 -8.31 3.68
C VAL A 234 -0.29 -9.59 3.43
N ALA A 235 -0.02 -10.39 4.47
CA ALA A 235 0.70 -11.65 4.34
C ALA A 235 -0.03 -12.67 3.47
N GLN A 236 -1.34 -12.86 3.68
CA GLN A 236 -2.07 -14.02 3.15
C GLN A 236 -2.91 -13.71 1.90
N CYS A 237 -3.68 -12.62 1.92
CA CYS A 237 -4.79 -12.42 0.99
C CYS A 237 -4.34 -12.13 -0.44
N LEU A 238 -3.07 -11.78 -0.66
CA LEU A 238 -2.51 -11.48 -1.98
C LEU A 238 -1.46 -12.50 -2.43
N ASP A 239 -1.22 -13.59 -1.67
CA ASP A 239 -0.20 -14.60 -1.97
C ASP A 239 -0.63 -15.61 -3.05
N PHE A 240 -1.01 -15.15 -4.24
CA PHE A 240 -1.41 -16.01 -5.37
C PHE A 240 -0.43 -15.96 -6.55
N ASP A 241 -0.07 -17.13 -7.11
CA ASP A 241 0.81 -17.24 -8.29
C ASP A 241 0.12 -16.75 -9.56
N ARG A 242 -1.21 -16.88 -9.58
CA ARG A 242 -2.19 -16.41 -10.56
C ARG A 242 -3.56 -16.56 -9.89
N LEU A 243 -4.51 -15.68 -10.20
CA LEU A 243 -5.91 -15.83 -9.76
C LEU A 243 -6.40 -17.26 -10.07
N PRO A 244 -7.11 -17.94 -9.15
CA PRO A 244 -7.80 -19.18 -9.47
C PRO A 244 -9.03 -18.81 -10.31
N ASP A 245 -8.82 -18.60 -11.61
CA ASP A 245 -9.76 -18.90 -12.69
C ASP A 245 -9.08 -18.60 -14.03
N GLU A 246 -9.05 -19.60 -14.92
CA GLU A 246 -8.61 -19.52 -16.32
C GLU A 246 -9.38 -18.45 -17.12
N ALA A 247 -10.50 -17.95 -16.59
CA ALA A 247 -11.39 -16.95 -17.18
C ALA A 247 -10.84 -15.52 -17.23
N ILE A 248 -9.67 -15.23 -16.64
CA ILE A 248 -9.06 -13.89 -16.70
C ILE A 248 -8.11 -13.75 -17.90
N SER A 249 -7.70 -14.88 -18.50
CA SER A 249 -6.90 -14.87 -19.73
C SER A 249 -7.65 -14.33 -20.95
N THR A 250 -8.98 -14.36 -20.94
CA THR A 250 -9.86 -13.93 -22.04
C THR A 250 -10.23 -12.43 -22.02
N ILE A 251 -9.80 -11.66 -21.02
CA ILE A 251 -10.15 -10.22 -20.90
C ILE A 251 -9.07 -9.31 -21.55
N TRP A 252 -8.03 -9.89 -22.15
CA TRP A 252 -6.89 -9.15 -22.71
C TRP A 252 -7.01 -8.75 -24.19
N GLU A 253 -8.15 -8.92 -24.85
CA GLU A 253 -8.24 -8.68 -26.31
C GLU A 253 -8.89 -7.37 -26.78
N GLU A 254 -9.51 -6.55 -25.94
CA GLU A 254 -10.17 -5.34 -26.46
C GLU A 254 -9.70 -4.06 -25.79
N GLY A 255 -8.90 -3.31 -26.56
CA GLY A 255 -8.55 -1.92 -26.35
C GLY A 255 -9.76 -0.99 -26.39
N PRO A 256 -9.53 0.34 -26.32
CA PRO A 256 -10.45 1.27 -25.67
C PRO A 256 -11.75 1.44 -26.46
N ALA A 257 -12.87 1.02 -25.87
CA ALA A 257 -14.19 1.46 -26.28
C ALA A 257 -14.52 2.78 -25.58
N VAL A 258 -14.52 3.84 -26.37
CA VAL A 258 -15.06 5.16 -26.08
C VAL A 258 -16.60 5.07 -25.94
N LEU A 259 -17.20 6.10 -25.32
CA LEU A 259 -18.62 6.52 -25.37
C LEU A 259 -19.51 5.92 -24.26
N SER A 260 -20.53 6.59 -23.72
CA SER A 260 -21.05 7.97 -23.79
C SER A 260 -22.10 8.09 -22.69
N PHE A 261 -22.31 9.28 -22.17
CA PHE A 261 -23.41 9.59 -21.26
C PHE A 261 -24.73 9.59 -22.06
N GLU A 262 -25.69 8.76 -21.66
CA GLU A 262 -27.09 8.97 -22.03
C GLU A 262 -27.82 9.58 -20.83
N ASP A 263 -28.39 10.75 -21.10
CA ASP A 263 -29.41 11.43 -20.32
C ASP A 263 -30.60 10.50 -20.05
N ASP A 264 -31.09 10.51 -18.81
CA ASP A 264 -32.51 10.31 -18.56
C ASP A 264 -33.00 11.42 -17.63
N MET A 265 -33.44 12.50 -18.27
CA MET A 265 -34.51 13.35 -17.76
C MET A 265 -35.82 12.56 -17.73
N VAL A 266 -36.65 12.78 -16.71
CA VAL A 266 -38.03 13.32 -16.81
C VAL A 266 -38.87 12.95 -15.58
N GLU A 267 -39.33 14.02 -14.91
CA GLU A 267 -40.59 14.27 -14.18
C GLU A 267 -41.00 13.34 -13.02
N SER A 268 -41.47 13.85 -11.87
CA SER A 268 -42.34 15.02 -11.64
C SER A 268 -41.98 15.85 -10.40
#